data_AF-A0A7Y5TS20-F1
#
_entry.id   AF-A0A7Y5TS20-F1
#
_cell.length_a   1.000
_cell.length_b   1.000
_cell.length_c   1.000
_cell.angle_alpha   90.00
_cell.angle_beta   90.00
_cell.angle_gamma   90.00
#
_symmetry.space_group_name_H-M   'P 1'
#
loop_
_entity.id
_entity.type
_entity.pdbx_description
1 polymer ?
#
loop_
_entity_poly.entity_id
_entity_poly.type
_entity_poly.pdbx_seq_one_letter_code
_entity_poly.pdbx_strand_id
1 'polypeptide(L)'
;MSMDRRRFLGITAATMSGTLLAACNKNPRSAARLLALAERSNESVERAIFRHDTMDRVPASARVAGKDFPKYFVSDTMPIWDPAVRGVWRLEVSGAVRRPLSLTLDDLMKLPR
;
A
#
# COMPACT_ATOMS: atom_id res chain seq x y z
N MET A 1 3.42 -44.15 -6.10
CA MET A 1 2.64 -42.96 -6.53
C MET A 1 3.31 -41.72 -5.96
N SER A 2 4.03 -40.97 -6.79
CA SER A 2 4.65 -39.70 -6.40
C SER A 2 3.66 -38.58 -6.70
N MET A 3 3.35 -37.75 -5.70
CA MET A 3 2.42 -36.63 -5.85
C MET A 3 3.15 -35.45 -6.48
N ASP A 4 2.62 -34.92 -7.58
CA ASP A 4 3.20 -33.76 -8.28
C ASP A 4 3.26 -32.55 -7.33
N ARG A 5 4.44 -31.91 -7.24
CA ARG A 5 4.70 -30.71 -6.43
C ARG A 5 3.68 -29.61 -6.69
N ARG A 6 3.22 -29.43 -7.93
CA ARG A 6 2.21 -28.43 -8.28
C ARG A 6 0.83 -28.77 -7.73
N ARG A 7 0.47 -30.06 -7.72
CA ARG A 7 -0.76 -30.54 -7.07
C ARG A 7 -0.69 -30.39 -5.57
N PHE A 8 0.43 -30.73 -4.94
CA PHE A 8 0.63 -30.53 -3.51
C PHE A 8 0.49 -29.05 -3.14
N LEU A 9 1.21 -28.16 -3.83
CA LEU A 9 1.12 -26.71 -3.59
C LEU A 9 -0.29 -26.16 -3.83
N GLY A 10 -0.97 -26.61 -4.89
CA GLY A 10 -2.35 -26.21 -5.17
C GLY A 10 -3.33 -26.64 -4.08
N ILE A 11 -3.23 -27.88 -3.60
CA ILE A 11 -4.08 -28.41 -2.54
C ILE A 11 -3.78 -27.71 -1.20
N THR A 12 -2.51 -27.52 -0.86
CA THR A 12 -2.12 -26.83 0.38
C THR A 12 -2.58 -25.37 0.36
N ALA A 13 -2.37 -24.65 -0.74
CA ALA A 13 -2.81 -23.26 -0.88
C ALA A 13 -4.34 -23.14 -0.78
N ALA A 14 -5.08 -24.00 -1.50
CA ALA A 14 -6.55 -24.00 -1.46
C ALA A 14 -7.09 -24.30 -0.04
N THR A 15 -6.46 -25.24 0.67
CA THR A 15 -6.86 -25.60 2.03
C THR A 15 -6.57 -24.46 3.01
N MET A 16 -5.40 -23.82 2.91
CA MET A 16 -5.06 -22.66 3.75
C MET A 16 -5.95 -21.45 3.47
N SER A 17 -6.24 -21.15 2.21
CA SER A 17 -7.17 -20.08 1.85
C SER A 17 -8.59 -20.37 2.36
N GLY A 18 -9.05 -21.62 2.25
CA GLY A 18 -10.36 -22.05 2.75
C GLY A 18 -10.49 -21.92 4.27
N THR A 19 -9.46 -22.30 5.04
CA THR A 19 -9.49 -22.16 6.50
C THR A 19 -9.42 -20.70 6.95
N LEU A 20 -8.61 -19.86 6.29
CA LEU A 20 -8.52 -18.43 6.59
C LEU A 20 -9.83 -17.69 6.27
N LEU A 21 -10.44 -17.97 5.11
CA LEU A 21 -11.72 -17.37 4.72
C LEU A 21 -12.87 -17.86 5.63
N ALA A 22 -12.85 -19.12 6.07
CA ALA A 22 -13.85 -19.67 6.98
C ALA A 22 -13.64 -19.26 8.46
N ALA A 23 -12.44 -18.79 8.82
CA ALA A 23 -12.10 -18.32 10.16
C ALA A 23 -12.47 -16.84 10.40
N CYS A 24 -12.87 -16.09 9.36
CA CYS A 24 -13.39 -14.74 9.53
C CYS A 24 -14.60 -14.74 10.48
N ASN A 25 -14.43 -14.09 11.63
CA ASN A 25 -15.44 -13.94 12.69
C ASN A 25 -15.84 -15.21 13.47
N LYS A 26 -15.03 -16.30 13.41
CA LYS A 26 -15.22 -17.52 14.21
C LYS A 26 -14.14 -17.69 15.28
N ASN A 27 -13.89 -16.65 16.06
CA ASN A 27 -12.97 -16.76 17.20
C ASN A 27 -13.60 -17.67 18.26
N PRO A 28 -12.94 -18.79 18.65
CA PRO A 28 -13.46 -19.65 19.70
C PRO A 28 -13.43 -18.91 21.05
N ARG A 29 -14.43 -19.14 21.91
CA ARG A 29 -14.49 -18.52 23.25
C ARG A 29 -13.24 -18.77 24.08
N SER A 30 -12.57 -19.90 23.88
CA SER A 30 -11.30 -20.24 24.53
C SER A 30 -10.15 -19.28 24.17
N ALA A 31 -10.18 -18.68 22.98
CA ALA A 31 -9.16 -17.72 22.54
C ALA A 31 -9.43 -16.28 23.03
N ALA A 32 -10.60 -15.99 23.61
CA ALA A 32 -10.98 -14.63 24.00
C ALA A 32 -9.99 -13.98 24.98
N ARG A 33 -9.44 -14.76 25.92
CA ARG A 33 -8.43 -14.25 26.88
C ARG A 33 -7.11 -13.91 26.20
N LEU A 34 -6.69 -14.72 25.23
CA LEU A 34 -5.47 -14.51 24.46
C LEU A 34 -5.62 -13.28 23.55
N LEU A 35 -6.76 -13.17 22.85
CA LEU A 35 -7.07 -12.02 22.01
C LEU A 35 -7.14 -10.73 22.82
N ALA A 36 -7.80 -10.73 23.99
CA ALA A 36 -7.85 -9.56 24.86
C ALA A 36 -6.45 -9.16 25.40
N LEU A 37 -5.54 -10.12 25.57
CA LEU A 37 -4.15 -9.81 25.93
C LEU A 37 -3.42 -9.17 24.74
N ALA A 38 -3.55 -9.75 23.55
CA ALA A 38 -2.94 -9.23 22.32
C ALA A 38 -3.44 -7.82 22.00
N GLU A 39 -4.75 -7.57 22.14
CA GLU A 39 -5.37 -6.25 21.97
C GLU A 39 -4.78 -5.22 22.95
N ARG A 40 -4.69 -5.56 24.25
CA ARG A 40 -4.07 -4.66 25.25
C ARG A 40 -2.59 -4.39 24.95
N SER A 41 -1.86 -5.39 24.48
CA SER A 41 -0.46 -5.22 24.07
C SER A 41 -0.33 -4.31 22.86
N ASN A 42 -1.17 -4.49 21.83
CA ASN A 42 -1.22 -3.61 20.67
C ASN A 42 -1.54 -2.18 21.08
N GLU A 43 -2.58 -1.98 21.90
CA GLU A 43 -3.00 -0.66 22.36
C GLU A 43 -1.89 0.05 23.17
N SER A 44 -1.11 -0.71 23.96
CA SER A 44 0.04 -0.18 24.69
C SER A 44 1.15 0.30 23.74
N VAL A 45 1.46 -0.49 22.71
CA VAL A 45 2.46 -0.15 21.68
C VAL A 45 1.99 1.04 20.85
N GLU A 46 0.75 1.04 20.38
CA GLU A 46 0.14 2.15 19.64
C GLU A 46 0.18 3.43 20.47
N ARG A 47 -0.19 3.37 21.74
CA ARG A 47 -0.10 4.51 22.66
C ARG A 47 1.34 4.94 22.90
N ALA A 48 2.33 4.08 22.74
CA ALA A 48 3.74 4.45 22.85
C ALA A 48 4.28 5.11 21.58
N ILE A 49 3.88 4.60 20.40
CA ILE A 49 4.34 5.06 19.09
C ILE A 49 3.62 6.33 18.64
N PHE A 50 2.32 6.44 18.91
CA PHE A 50 1.48 7.54 18.44
C PHE A 50 1.20 8.58 19.54
N ARG A 51 2.18 8.82 20.43
CA ARG A 51 2.06 9.90 21.41
C ARG A 51 2.14 11.25 20.70
N HIS A 52 1.40 12.23 21.18
CA HIS A 52 1.37 13.57 20.56
C HIS A 52 2.75 14.26 20.51
N ASP A 53 3.71 13.83 21.34
CA ASP A 53 5.10 14.29 21.36
C ASP A 53 6.04 13.55 20.38
N THR A 54 5.59 12.46 19.75
CA THR A 54 6.32 11.71 18.72
C THR A 54 6.04 12.22 17.29
N MET A 55 5.23 13.27 17.15
CA MET A 55 5.07 13.96 15.87
C MET A 55 6.42 14.53 15.44
N ASP A 56 6.81 14.25 14.20
CA ASP A 56 8.02 14.79 13.60
C ASP A 56 8.00 16.32 13.68
N ARG A 57 8.82 16.88 14.58
CA ARG A 57 8.98 18.32 14.72
C ARG A 57 10.11 18.74 13.80
N VAL A 58 9.72 19.27 12.65
CA VAL A 58 10.65 19.91 11.72
C VAL A 58 11.38 21.03 12.48
N PRO A 59 12.72 20.94 12.67
CA PRO A 59 13.46 21.95 13.40
C PRO A 59 13.37 23.30 12.68
N ALA A 60 13.42 24.42 13.42
CA ALA A 60 13.37 25.76 12.81
C ALA A 60 14.52 26.02 11.82
N SER A 61 15.61 25.26 11.91
CA SER A 61 16.75 25.28 10.99
C SER A 61 16.58 24.39 9.76
N ALA A 62 15.47 23.67 9.63
CA ALA A 62 15.22 22.81 8.48
C ALA A 62 15.12 23.66 7.22
N ARG A 63 15.96 23.32 6.24
CA ARG A 63 15.93 23.98 4.92
C ARG A 63 14.85 23.31 4.07
N VAL A 64 14.08 24.14 3.38
CA VAL A 64 13.11 23.66 2.39
C VAL A 64 13.87 22.91 1.30
N ALA A 65 13.47 21.67 1.02
CA ALA A 65 14.13 20.81 0.04
C ALA A 65 14.11 21.41 -1.39
N GLY A 66 13.16 22.29 -1.69
CA GLY A 66 13.09 22.99 -2.98
C GLY A 66 13.06 22.01 -4.14
N LYS A 67 13.97 22.21 -5.11
CA LYS A 67 14.12 21.35 -6.30
C LYS A 67 14.66 19.94 -6.00
N ASP A 68 15.14 19.69 -4.78
CA ASP A 68 15.61 18.37 -4.37
C ASP A 68 14.46 17.43 -3.95
N PHE A 69 13.22 17.88 -4.00
CA PHE A 69 12.04 17.06 -3.70
C PHE A 69 11.31 16.64 -4.99
N PRO A 70 10.86 15.37 -5.11
CA PRO A 70 10.96 14.29 -4.13
C PRO A 70 12.33 13.61 -4.13
N LYS A 71 12.94 13.49 -2.94
CA LYS A 71 14.24 12.82 -2.72
C LYS A 71 14.10 11.37 -2.24
N TYR A 72 12.87 10.93 -1.93
CA TYR A 72 12.61 9.54 -1.61
C TYR A 72 11.77 8.91 -2.71
N PHE A 73 12.37 7.94 -3.39
CA PHE A 73 11.60 6.91 -4.06
C PHE A 73 11.20 5.90 -3.00
N VAL A 74 9.92 5.53 -2.94
CA VAL A 74 9.42 4.51 -1.99
C VAL A 74 9.91 3.10 -2.39
N SER A 75 10.58 2.97 -3.54
CA SER A 75 11.13 1.74 -4.08
C SER A 75 12.50 2.00 -4.72
N ASP A 76 13.40 1.03 -4.63
CA ASP A 76 14.69 1.01 -5.33
C ASP A 76 14.54 1.06 -6.86
N THR A 77 13.35 0.74 -7.38
CA THR A 77 13.03 0.82 -8.81
C THR A 77 11.85 1.76 -9.02
N MET A 78 12.10 2.91 -9.63
CA MET A 78 11.06 3.84 -10.05
C MET A 78 11.17 4.14 -11.54
N PRO A 79 10.06 4.06 -12.30
CA PRO A 79 10.07 4.44 -13.70
C PRO A 79 10.21 5.96 -13.81
N ILE A 80 11.34 6.42 -14.36
CA ILE A 80 11.53 7.83 -14.74
C ILE A 80 11.00 8.01 -16.16
N TRP A 81 10.16 9.02 -16.36
CA TRP A 81 9.71 9.40 -17.70
C TRP A 81 10.71 10.34 -18.35
N ASP A 82 11.33 9.90 -19.43
CA ASP A 82 12.20 10.72 -20.27
C ASP A 82 11.44 11.15 -21.54
N PRO A 83 11.06 12.45 -21.67
CA PRO A 83 10.35 12.93 -22.85
C PRO A 83 11.16 12.86 -24.14
N ALA A 84 12.51 12.90 -24.08
CA ALA A 84 13.34 12.80 -25.27
C ALA A 84 13.28 11.40 -25.91
N VAL A 85 13.03 10.38 -25.09
CA VAL A 85 12.95 8.98 -25.53
C VAL A 85 11.50 8.54 -25.74
N ARG A 86 10.58 8.98 -24.88
CA ARG A 86 9.21 8.46 -24.79
C ARG A 86 8.13 9.44 -25.27
N GLY A 87 8.54 10.63 -25.69
CA GLY A 87 7.63 11.72 -26.05
C GLY A 87 6.93 12.34 -24.83
N VAL A 88 6.00 13.24 -25.10
CA VAL A 88 5.24 13.94 -24.05
C VAL A 88 4.42 12.93 -23.22
N TRP A 89 4.55 13.00 -21.90
CA TRP A 89 3.79 12.15 -20.99
C TRP A 89 2.28 12.39 -21.12
N ARG A 90 1.50 11.32 -21.08
CA ARG A 90 0.03 11.35 -21.19
C ARG A 90 -0.62 10.39 -20.20
N LEU A 91 -1.75 10.82 -19.62
CA LEU A 91 -2.68 9.97 -18.88
C LEU A 91 -3.76 9.45 -19.85
N GLU A 92 -3.76 8.14 -20.06
CA GLU A 92 -4.78 7.46 -20.87
C GLU A 92 -5.93 6.99 -19.98
N VAL A 93 -7.13 7.50 -20.24
CA VAL A 93 -8.39 7.09 -19.60
C VAL A 93 -9.17 6.25 -20.60
N SER A 94 -9.28 4.95 -20.34
CA SER A 94 -9.91 3.97 -21.24
C SER A 94 -10.75 2.93 -20.45
N GLY A 95 -11.33 1.95 -21.13
CA GLY A 95 -12.17 0.91 -20.52
C GLY A 95 -13.66 1.24 -20.56
N ALA A 96 -14.38 1.01 -19.46
CA ALA A 96 -15.84 1.20 -19.35
C ALA A 96 -16.22 2.68 -19.18
N VAL A 97 -15.75 3.53 -20.10
CA VAL A 97 -16.03 4.97 -20.13
C VAL A 97 -16.81 5.33 -21.39
N ARG A 98 -17.71 6.32 -21.29
CA ARG A 98 -18.49 6.77 -22.45
C ARG A 98 -17.61 7.37 -23.55
N ARG A 99 -16.55 8.09 -23.17
CA ARG A 99 -15.59 8.72 -24.07
C ARG A 99 -14.18 8.54 -23.49
N PRO A 100 -13.30 7.77 -24.14
CA PRO A 100 -11.89 7.70 -23.77
C PRO A 100 -11.21 9.08 -23.90
N LEU A 101 -10.19 9.33 -23.07
CA LEU A 101 -9.44 10.59 -23.05
C LEU A 101 -7.94 10.33 -22.96
N SER A 102 -7.16 11.19 -23.59
CA SER A 102 -5.70 11.24 -23.47
C SER A 102 -5.31 12.65 -23.03
N LEU A 103 -4.89 12.78 -21.78
CA LEU A 103 -4.64 14.08 -21.14
C LEU A 103 -3.14 14.29 -20.92
N THR A 104 -2.63 15.47 -21.28
CA THR A 104 -1.26 15.86 -20.94
C THR A 104 -1.19 16.36 -19.50
N LEU A 105 0.02 16.50 -18.94
CA LEU A 105 0.19 17.13 -17.63
C LEU A 105 -0.41 18.54 -17.58
N ASP A 106 -0.24 19.32 -18.65
CA ASP A 106 -0.79 20.68 -18.74
C ASP A 106 -2.32 20.69 -18.72
N ASP A 107 -2.97 19.68 -19.27
CA ASP A 107 -4.42 19.54 -19.20
C ASP A 107 -4.88 19.22 -17.78
N LEU A 108 -4.16 18.33 -17.08
CA LEU A 108 -4.44 17.97 -15.70
C LEU A 108 -4.29 19.16 -14.74
N MET A 109 -3.30 20.02 -14.97
CA MET A 109 -3.03 21.19 -14.14
C MET A 109 -4.12 22.27 -14.21
N LYS A 110 -4.99 22.21 -15.22
CA LYS A 110 -6.14 23.12 -15.39
C LYS A 110 -7.41 22.62 -14.70
N LEU A 111 -7.41 21.39 -14.17
CA LEU A 111 -8.56 20.84 -13.46
C LEU A 111 -8.75 21.53 -12.10
N PRO A 112 -10.00 21.62 -11.60
CA PRO A 112 -10.26 22.11 -10.25
C PRO A 112 -9.50 21.29 -9.19
N ARG A 113 -9.03 21.95 -8.14
CA ARG A 113 -8.37 21.33 -6.99
C ARG A 113 -9.34 21.13 -5.83
#